data_AF-A0A9C9U3L4-F1
#
_entry.id   AF-A0A9C9U3L4-F1
#
_cell.length_a   1.000
_cell.length_b   1.000
_cell.length_c   1.000
_cell.angle_alpha   90.00
_cell.angle_beta   90.00
_cell.angle_gamma   90.00
#
_symmetry.space_group_name_H-M   'P 1'
#
loop_
_entity.id
_entity.type
_entity.pdbx_description
1 polymer ?
#
loop_
_entity_poly.entity_id
_entity_poly.type
_entity_poly.pdbx_seq_one_letter_code
_entity_poly.pdbx_strand_id
1 'polypeptide(L)'
;MTFNNWLIFEFKKPKFSSLQKLLRVAVLEQNMQNDWQTQPRLQSNWAIVTRWSEQTRYQHHITQATAQVLYEAVTENQTGVLSWLKKFM
;
A
#
# COMPACT_ATOMS: atom_id res chain seq x y z
N MET A 1 35.29 -6.77 24.34
CA MET A 1 34.66 -7.43 23.18
C MET A 1 33.16 -7.19 23.29
N THR A 2 32.64 -6.18 22.60
CA THR A 2 31.20 -5.89 22.55
C THR A 2 30.59 -6.67 21.40
N PHE A 3 29.71 -7.62 21.73
CA PHE A 3 28.94 -8.37 20.74
C PHE A 3 27.84 -7.46 20.21
N ASN A 4 28.00 -7.01 18.97
CA ASN A 4 26.97 -6.31 18.21
C ASN A 4 25.81 -7.28 17.93
N ASN A 5 24.72 -7.15 18.68
CA ASN A 5 23.51 -7.92 18.42
C ASN A 5 22.49 -7.06 17.67
N TRP A 6 22.81 -6.73 16.42
CA TRP A 6 21.90 -6.12 15.45
C TRP A 6 20.94 -7.16 14.85
N LEU A 7 20.29 -7.97 15.69
CA LEU A 7 19.38 -9.05 15.27
C LEU A 7 17.92 -8.81 15.73
N ILE A 8 17.44 -7.57 15.68
CA ILE A 8 15.99 -7.30 15.75
C ILE A 8 15.61 -6.20 14.77
N PHE A 9 15.92 -6.37 13.48
CA PHE A 9 15.21 -5.66 12.40
C PHE A 9 15.17 -6.52 11.13
N GLU A 10 14.85 -7.81 11.26
CA GLU A 10 14.38 -8.60 10.12
C GLU A 10 12.89 -8.25 9.86
N PHE A 11 12.59 -6.96 9.63
CA PHE A 11 11.41 -6.62 8.85
C PHE A 11 11.69 -7.15 7.46
N LYS A 12 11.25 -8.38 7.20
CA LYS A 12 11.15 -9.01 5.89
C LYS A 12 10.74 -7.91 4.91
N LYS A 13 11.72 -7.37 4.16
CA LYS A 13 11.50 -6.17 3.35
C LYS A 13 10.26 -6.45 2.50
N PRO A 14 9.14 -5.73 2.67
CA PRO A 14 7.96 -5.99 1.87
C PRO A 14 8.43 -5.90 0.43
N LYS A 15 8.17 -6.97 -0.34
CA LYS A 15 8.52 -7.05 -1.77
C LYS A 15 8.07 -5.72 -2.37
N PHE A 16 9.03 -4.86 -2.74
CA PHE A 16 8.76 -3.53 -3.28
C PHE A 16 7.79 -3.71 -4.44
N SER A 17 6.50 -3.51 -4.19
CA SER A 17 5.49 -3.74 -5.19
C SER A 17 5.77 -2.74 -6.30
N SER A 18 5.54 -3.16 -7.54
CA SER A 18 5.68 -2.32 -8.73
C SER A 18 5.11 -0.91 -8.53
N LEU A 19 4.07 -0.78 -7.70
CA LEU A 19 3.39 0.47 -7.39
C LEU A 19 4.28 1.59 -6.85
N GLN A 20 5.18 1.35 -5.88
CA GLN A 20 6.08 2.42 -5.40
C GLN A 20 7.04 2.89 -6.50
N LYS A 21 7.53 1.96 -7.33
CA LYS A 21 8.37 2.30 -8.48
C LYS A 21 7.58 3.11 -9.51
N LEU A 22 6.32 2.74 -9.76
CA LEU A 22 5.43 3.47 -10.66
C LEU A 22 5.15 4.89 -10.16
N LEU A 23 4.94 5.07 -8.85
CA LEU A 23 4.78 6.41 -8.26
C LEU A 23 6.02 7.26 -8.43
N ARG A 24 7.22 6.69 -8.30
CA ARG A 24 8.46 7.42 -8.55
C ARG A 24 8.59 7.86 -10.01
N VAL A 25 8.29 6.96 -10.95
CA VAL A 25 8.30 7.29 -12.39
C VAL A 25 7.25 8.35 -12.73
N ALA A 26 6.09 8.31 -12.07
CA ALA A 26 5.04 9.32 -12.21
C ALA A 26 5.30 10.61 -11.41
N VAL A 27 6.42 10.71 -10.67
CA VAL A 27 6.77 11.86 -9.82
C VAL A 27 5.70 12.15 -8.74
N LEU A 28 5.02 11.11 -8.24
CA LEU A 28 3.96 11.20 -7.23
C LEU A 28 4.40 10.73 -5.83
N GLU A 29 5.64 10.27 -5.67
CA GLU A 29 6.17 9.75 -4.40
C GLU A 29 6.07 10.80 -3.27
N GLN A 30 6.44 12.06 -3.54
CA GLN A 30 6.37 13.13 -2.54
C GLN A 30 4.93 13.52 -2.21
N ASN A 31 4.04 13.61 -3.21
CA ASN A 31 2.62 13.90 -2.98
C ASN A 31 1.99 12.84 -2.08
N MET A 32 2.28 11.57 -2.34
CA MET A 32 1.79 10.46 -1.52
C MET A 32 2.29 10.58 -0.07
N GLN A 33 3.58 10.84 0.13
CA GLN A 33 4.17 10.98 1.46
C GLN A 33 3.53 12.14 2.25
N ASN A 34 3.32 13.29 1.61
CA ASN A 34 2.69 14.46 2.24
C ASN A 34 1.22 14.17 2.61
N ASP A 35 0.47 13.55 1.70
CA ASP A 35 -0.94 13.25 1.93
C ASP A 35 -1.13 12.16 2.98
N TRP A 36 -0.19 11.21 3.11
CA TRP A 36 -0.22 10.23 4.20
C TRP A 36 -0.09 10.86 5.58
N GLN A 37 0.65 11.96 5.75
CA GLN A 37 0.77 12.64 7.04
C GLN A 37 -0.55 13.29 7.48
N THR A 38 -1.37 13.71 6.51
CA THR A 38 -2.62 14.46 6.77
C THR A 38 -3.86 13.59 6.64
N GLN A 39 -3.77 12.43 5.98
CA GLN A 39 -4.88 11.50 5.73
C GLN A 39 -4.50 10.07 6.16
N PRO A 40 -4.58 9.73 7.46
CA PRO A 40 -4.22 8.40 7.96
C PRO A 40 -5.01 7.24 7.32
N ARG A 41 -6.26 7.51 6.92
CA ARG A 41 -7.10 6.52 6.23
C ARG A 41 -6.60 6.23 4.82
N LEU A 42 -6.09 7.23 4.11
CA LEU A 42 -5.41 7.04 2.83
C LEU A 42 -4.20 6.12 3.02
N GLN A 43 -3.32 6.42 3.99
CA GLN A 43 -2.16 5.56 4.28
C GLN A 43 -2.58 4.10 4.59
N SER A 44 -3.64 3.91 5.36
CA SER A 44 -4.18 2.59 5.69
C SER A 44 -4.69 1.86 4.44
N ASN A 45 -5.42 2.56 3.57
CA ASN A 45 -5.90 2.02 2.29
C ASN A 45 -4.73 1.62 1.38
N TRP A 46 -3.67 2.42 1.33
CA TRP A 46 -2.43 2.08 0.63
C TRP A 46 -1.78 0.81 1.18
N ALA A 47 -1.74 0.64 2.50
CA ALA A 47 -1.21 -0.57 3.14
C ALA A 47 -2.06 -1.82 2.83
N ILE A 48 -3.37 -1.67 2.63
CA ILE A 48 -4.26 -2.76 2.19
C ILE A 48 -3.96 -3.13 0.74
N VAL A 49 -3.96 -2.16 -0.17
CA VAL A 49 -3.77 -2.39 -1.60
C VAL A 49 -2.39 -2.97 -1.91
N THR A 50 -1.34 -2.50 -1.23
CA THR A 50 0.05 -2.97 -1.46
C THR A 50 0.33 -4.37 -0.93
N ARG A 51 -0.52 -4.91 -0.04
CA ARG A 51 -0.44 -6.32 0.40
C ARG A 51 -1.03 -7.28 -0.63
N TRP A 52 -1.90 -6.80 -1.51
CA TRP A 52 -2.46 -7.62 -2.59
C TRP A 52 -1.40 -7.86 -3.67
N SER A 53 -1.35 -9.09 -4.17
CA SER A 53 -0.50 -9.48 -5.29
C SER A 53 -1.36 -10.04 -6.41
N GLU A 54 -0.85 -10.05 -7.64
CA GLU A 54 -1.57 -10.66 -8.77
C GLU A 54 -1.91 -12.14 -8.49
N GLN A 55 -1.05 -12.87 -7.78
CA GLN A 55 -1.28 -14.26 -7.39
C GLN A 55 -2.50 -14.39 -6.47
N THR A 56 -2.77 -13.39 -5.63
CA THR A 56 -3.92 -13.32 -4.73
C THR A 56 -5.24 -13.33 -5.51
N ARG A 57 -5.27 -12.86 -6.77
CA ARG A 57 -6.46 -12.93 -7.65
C ARG A 57 -6.99 -14.35 -7.82
N TYR A 58 -6.09 -15.33 -7.88
CA TYR A 58 -6.41 -16.72 -8.21
C TYR A 58 -6.57 -17.61 -6.97
N GLN A 59 -6.55 -17.03 -5.76
CA GLN A 59 -6.75 -17.76 -4.53
C GLN A 59 -8.25 -17.98 -4.26
N HIS A 60 -8.67 -19.24 -4.22
CA HIS A 60 -10.07 -19.60 -3.99
C HIS A 60 -10.55 -19.46 -2.53
N HIS A 61 -9.63 -19.25 -1.59
CA HIS A 61 -9.95 -19.15 -0.16
C HIS A 61 -10.16 -17.70 0.33
N ILE A 62 -10.21 -16.72 -0.58
CA ILE A 62 -10.45 -15.33 -0.21
C ILE A 62 -11.92 -15.16 0.16
N THR A 63 -12.16 -14.66 1.36
CA THR A 63 -13.51 -14.39 1.85
C THR A 63 -14.08 -13.12 1.22
N GLN A 64 -15.42 -13.04 1.15
CA GLN A 64 -16.10 -11.81 0.76
C GLN A 64 -15.65 -10.62 1.60
N ALA A 65 -15.48 -10.78 2.91
CA ALA A 65 -15.06 -9.71 3.80
C ALA A 65 -13.67 -9.17 3.41
N THR A 66 -12.72 -10.06 3.11
CA THR A 66 -11.39 -9.67 2.63
C THR A 66 -11.46 -8.95 1.28
N ALA A 67 -12.29 -9.44 0.36
CA ALA A 67 -12.49 -8.81 -0.94
C ALA A 67 -13.13 -7.41 -0.81
N GLN A 68 -14.10 -7.26 0.08
CA GLN A 68 -14.76 -5.99 0.36
C GLN A 68 -13.79 -4.95 0.93
N VAL A 69 -12.95 -5.36 1.88
CA VAL A 69 -11.91 -4.47 2.46
C VAL A 69 -10.95 -3.95 1.38
N LEU A 70 -10.53 -4.82 0.46
CA LEU A 70 -9.69 -4.40 -0.68
C LEU A 70 -10.45 -3.46 -1.63
N TYR A 71 -11.69 -3.81 -1.98
CA TYR A 71 -12.53 -3.01 -2.87
C TYR A 71 -12.75 -1.60 -2.32
N GLU A 72 -13.10 -1.47 -1.04
CA GLU A 72 -13.30 -0.19 -0.37
C GLU A 72 -12.01 0.62 -0.29
N ALA A 73 -10.88 -0.02 0.06
CA ALA A 73 -9.58 0.65 0.09
C ALA A 73 -9.17 1.25 -1.27
N VAL A 74 -9.62 0.65 -2.38
CA VAL A 74 -9.40 1.17 -3.72
C VAL A 74 -10.40 2.28 -4.07
N THR A 75 -11.69 2.05 -3.84
CA THR A 75 -12.79 2.83 -4.45
C THR A 75 -13.37 3.93 -3.58
N GLU A 76 -13.00 4.00 -2.29
CA GLU A 76 -13.58 5.00 -1.41
C GLU A 76 -13.32 6.43 -1.92
N ASN A 77 -14.35 7.27 -1.86
CA ASN A 77 -14.40 8.54 -2.58
C ASN A 77 -13.34 9.56 -2.18
N GLN A 78 -12.94 9.62 -0.90
CA GLN A 78 -12.03 10.67 -0.41
C GLN A 78 -10.59 10.18 -0.27
N THR A 79 -10.44 8.98 0.26
CA THR A 79 -9.18 8.37 0.73
C THR A 79 -8.90 7.03 0.06
N GLY A 80 -9.73 6.58 -0.88
CA GLY A 80 -9.45 5.41 -1.71
C GLY A 80 -8.26 5.68 -2.64
N VAL A 81 -7.46 4.64 -2.90
CA VAL A 81 -6.24 4.76 -3.71
C VAL A 81 -6.55 5.24 -5.13
N LEU A 82 -7.63 4.73 -5.76
CA LEU A 82 -8.03 5.17 -7.10
C LEU A 82 -8.52 6.62 -7.10
N SER A 83 -9.32 7.00 -6.09
CA SER A 83 -9.83 8.35 -5.93
C SER A 83 -8.69 9.36 -5.73
N TRP A 84 -7.66 8.98 -4.99
CA TRP A 84 -6.45 9.78 -4.83
C TRP A 84 -5.68 9.94 -6.13
N LEU A 85 -5.42 8.83 -6.85
CA LEU A 85 -4.69 8.86 -8.13
C LEU A 85 -5.38 9.74 -9.17
N LYS A 86 -6.72 9.75 -9.20
CA LYS A 86 -7.52 10.59 -10.11
C LYS A 86 -7.30 12.10 -9.92
N LYS A 87 -6.71 12.55 -8.81
CA LYS A 87 -6.37 13.97 -8.61
C LYS A 87 -5.16 14.42 -9.46
N PHE A 88 -4.41 13.46 -10.01
CA PHE A 88 -3.18 13.71 -10.77
C PHE A 88 -3.27 13.24 -12.23
N MET A 89 -4.45 12.81 -12.68
CA MET A 89 -4.74 12.38 -14.05
C MET A 89 -5.55 13.42 -14.81
#